data_AF-A0A1I7UDU1-F1
#
_entry.id   AF-A0A1I7UDU1-F1
#
_cell.length_a   1.000
_cell.length_b   1.000
_cell.length_c   1.000
_cell.angle_alpha   90.00
_cell.angle_beta   90.00
_cell.angle_gamma   90.00
#
_symmetry.space_group_name_H-M   'P 1'
#
loop_
_entity.id
_entity.type
_entity.pdbx_description
1 polymer ?
#
loop_
_entity_poly.entity_id
_entity_poly.type
_entity_poly.pdbx_seq_one_letter_code
_entity_poly.pdbx_strand_id
1 'polypeptide(L)'
;MNSKPLTYDSLKTVIEYMDPNTRFLLSSRAPSIRSTERVVPLRIGKLVFNKHEITVNQTVYEYGIYQVDNEVPYKISGYSTLSLKWTHDVDEFGTRDYITEAGGMLPGNNGEFYEYNLFGCRDSENVPTNEGRLQKLRRILEVEKQRLDQLMNYRPTNRPNFRRKTFLDVFSNNIFKLYTIEDLEEFETQEMLQKGIEYKKERIKQMEKELILFENKKYNIRPRFEIHLTKRQGDSEPCVIERLKYTGDLHKAEVSLREFMFSKRHHIIQVRKLTIYENCPIPISPKMRITCLSIREGAAIESVKLFIHESSLPLEKLKLNIETQGLDHDFIRTSKILELYGEIDMEIPDIQNLSNPKVEFDWANFDFFFEGGMINLIKNWIETDKPIGTCFIFHGIHRKKNCIVVMNLVRAQIDGAVLENKCVDIPMNKSSILKVSYEWSRKEALIRMDVVPHDFDFINFDFLF
;
A
#
# COMPACT_ATOMS: atom_id res chain seq x y z
N MET A 1 -13.98 45.11 -12.79
CA MET A 1 -14.37 44.29 -13.97
C MET A 1 -15.82 43.87 -13.80
N ASN A 2 -16.74 44.33 -14.67
CA ASN A 2 -18.14 43.86 -14.69
C ASN A 2 -18.24 42.61 -15.58
N SER A 3 -17.83 41.45 -15.07
CA SER A 3 -18.11 40.18 -15.74
C SER A 3 -19.52 39.72 -15.39
N LYS A 4 -20.37 39.53 -16.40
CA LYS A 4 -21.69 38.90 -16.22
C LYS A 4 -21.49 37.49 -15.61
N PRO A 5 -22.18 37.13 -14.51
CA PRO A 5 -22.08 35.79 -13.97
C PRO A 5 -22.64 34.76 -14.94
N LEU A 6 -22.12 33.53 -14.90
CA LEU A 6 -22.69 32.41 -15.66
C LEU A 6 -24.15 32.20 -15.27
N THR A 7 -24.98 31.82 -16.25
CA THR A 7 -26.34 31.34 -15.96
C THR A 7 -26.26 30.04 -15.19
N TYR A 8 -27.33 29.70 -14.46
CA TYR A 8 -27.36 28.52 -13.60
C TYR A 8 -27.09 27.21 -14.36
N ASP A 9 -27.68 27.04 -15.54
CA ASP A 9 -27.47 25.84 -16.35
C ASP A 9 -26.07 25.78 -16.96
N SER A 10 -25.52 26.91 -17.42
CA SER A 10 -24.13 26.96 -17.88
C SER A 10 -23.16 26.64 -16.73
N LEU A 11 -23.42 27.14 -15.52
CA LEU A 11 -22.63 26.83 -14.33
C LEU A 11 -22.68 25.33 -14.00
N LYS A 12 -23.85 24.68 -14.05
CA LYS A 12 -23.98 23.23 -13.86
C LYS A 12 -23.11 22.46 -14.84
N THR A 13 -23.24 22.76 -16.14
CA THR A 13 -22.46 22.08 -17.19
C THR A 13 -20.96 22.24 -16.96
N VAL A 14 -20.50 23.48 -16.68
CA VAL A 14 -19.08 23.74 -16.41
C VAL A 14 -18.58 22.92 -15.20
N ILE A 15 -19.34 22.87 -14.10
CA ILE A 15 -18.94 22.11 -12.92
C ILE A 15 -18.98 20.59 -13.16
N GLU A 16 -19.93 20.08 -13.93
CA GLU A 16 -20.04 18.64 -14.23
C GLU A 16 -18.77 18.10 -14.90
N TYR A 17 -18.21 18.85 -15.85
CA TYR A 17 -17.02 18.46 -16.62
C TYR A 17 -15.70 18.94 -16.00
N MET A 18 -15.74 19.63 -14.85
CA MET A 18 -14.56 20.09 -14.14
C MET A 18 -13.88 18.94 -13.38
N ASP A 19 -12.54 18.97 -13.31
CA ASP A 19 -11.77 18.02 -12.49
C ASP A 19 -12.28 17.99 -11.04
N PRO A 20 -12.49 16.80 -10.43
CA PRO A 20 -12.95 16.67 -9.05
C PRO A 20 -12.18 17.51 -8.02
N ASN A 21 -10.86 17.61 -8.15
CA ASN A 21 -10.04 18.33 -7.17
C ASN A 21 -10.24 19.85 -7.28
N THR A 22 -10.45 20.35 -8.49
CA THR A 22 -10.82 21.75 -8.72
C THR A 22 -12.21 22.04 -8.14
N ARG A 23 -13.16 21.11 -8.28
CA ARG A 23 -14.50 21.24 -7.69
C ARG A 23 -14.45 21.31 -6.16
N PHE A 24 -13.65 20.46 -5.51
CA PHE A 24 -13.49 20.52 -4.05
C PHE A 24 -12.90 21.86 -3.59
N LEU A 25 -11.86 22.35 -4.27
CA LEU A 25 -11.26 23.65 -3.95
C LEU A 25 -12.25 24.80 -4.18
N LEU A 26 -13.01 24.78 -5.28
CA LEU A 26 -14.04 25.78 -5.57
C LEU A 26 -15.14 25.77 -4.50
N SER A 27 -15.60 24.59 -4.10
CA SER A 27 -16.63 24.41 -3.06
C SER A 27 -16.16 24.89 -1.67
N SER A 28 -14.86 24.77 -1.39
CA SER A 28 -14.23 25.30 -0.17
C SER A 28 -14.14 26.83 -0.20
N ARG A 29 -13.62 27.40 -1.30
CA ARG A 29 -13.29 28.84 -1.40
C ARG A 29 -14.44 29.73 -1.86
N ALA A 30 -15.47 29.18 -2.51
CA ALA A 30 -16.63 29.90 -3.01
C ALA A 30 -17.95 29.24 -2.55
N PRO A 31 -18.42 29.53 -1.32
CA PRO A 31 -19.63 28.92 -0.75
C PRO A 31 -20.90 29.08 -1.60
N SER A 32 -21.00 30.14 -2.41
CA SER A 32 -22.14 30.40 -3.31
C SER A 32 -22.29 29.35 -4.43
N ILE A 33 -21.21 28.64 -4.79
CA ILE A 33 -21.21 27.61 -5.84
C ILE A 33 -21.46 26.21 -5.26
N ARG A 34 -21.27 26.03 -3.94
CA ARG A 34 -21.34 24.74 -3.24
C ARG A 34 -22.65 23.98 -3.45
N SER A 35 -23.78 24.68 -3.46
CA SER A 35 -25.08 24.05 -3.70
C SER A 35 -25.16 23.48 -5.12
N THR A 36 -24.78 24.26 -6.13
CA THR A 36 -24.76 23.82 -7.53
C THR A 36 -23.76 22.68 -7.76
N GLU A 37 -22.60 22.74 -7.12
CA GLU A 37 -21.55 21.70 -7.18
C GLU A 37 -22.02 20.35 -6.62
N ARG A 38 -22.85 20.36 -5.58
CA ARG A 38 -23.43 19.16 -4.98
C ARG A 38 -24.57 18.55 -5.79
N VAL A 39 -25.22 19.35 -6.63
CA VAL A 39 -26.32 18.93 -7.50
C VAL A 39 -25.82 18.24 -8.76
N VAL A 40 -24.59 18.50 -9.21
CA VAL A 40 -24.06 17.84 -10.42
C VAL A 40 -23.30 16.53 -10.10
N PRO A 41 -23.40 15.49 -10.94
CA PRO A 41 -22.73 14.21 -10.71
C PRO A 41 -21.22 14.35 -10.48
N LEU A 42 -20.67 13.62 -9.51
CA LEU A 42 -19.23 13.54 -9.27
C LEU A 42 -18.67 12.25 -9.86
N ARG A 43 -17.76 12.36 -10.84
CA ARG A 43 -17.10 11.24 -11.50
C ARG A 43 -15.61 11.26 -11.16
N ILE A 44 -15.10 10.16 -10.60
CA ILE A 44 -13.71 10.01 -10.18
C ILE A 44 -13.09 8.82 -10.92
N GLY A 45 -11.91 9.02 -11.50
CA GLY A 45 -11.17 7.96 -12.18
C GLY A 45 -10.52 6.99 -11.20
N LYS A 46 -9.81 7.51 -10.20
CA LYS A 46 -9.15 6.71 -9.15
C LYS A 46 -9.40 7.35 -7.79
N LEU A 47 -9.91 6.58 -6.84
CA LEU A 47 -10.08 6.97 -5.45
C LEU A 47 -9.27 6.00 -4.59
N VAL A 48 -8.40 6.52 -3.72
CA VAL A 48 -7.65 5.72 -2.76
C VAL A 48 -7.92 6.22 -1.36
N PHE A 49 -8.34 5.31 -0.48
CA PHE A 49 -8.34 5.54 0.95
C PHE A 49 -7.13 4.83 1.55
N ASN A 50 -6.26 5.60 2.20
CA ASN A 50 -5.08 5.10 2.88
C ASN A 50 -4.96 5.76 4.25
N LYS A 51 -4.08 5.22 5.11
CA LYS A 51 -3.84 5.79 6.44
C LYS A 51 -3.38 7.23 6.28
N HIS A 52 -4.13 8.17 6.88
CA HIS A 52 -3.81 9.60 6.93
C HIS A 52 -3.84 10.33 5.57
N GLU A 53 -4.38 9.70 4.51
CA GLU A 53 -4.49 10.35 3.21
C GLU A 53 -5.67 9.84 2.36
N ILE A 54 -6.17 10.71 1.50
CA ILE A 54 -7.16 10.40 0.48
C ILE A 54 -6.60 10.84 -0.87
N THR A 55 -6.52 9.91 -1.82
CA THR A 55 -6.11 10.25 -3.19
C THR A 55 -7.32 10.32 -4.11
N VAL A 56 -7.49 11.44 -4.80
CA VAL A 56 -8.48 11.61 -5.86
C VAL A 56 -7.76 11.88 -7.18
N ASN A 57 -7.86 10.92 -8.09
CA ASN A 57 -7.11 10.83 -9.33
C ASN A 57 -5.60 10.83 -9.07
N GLN A 58 -4.93 11.96 -9.34
CA GLN A 58 -3.48 12.17 -9.14
C GLN A 58 -3.16 13.13 -7.98
N THR A 59 -4.20 13.60 -7.28
CA THR A 59 -4.06 14.52 -6.15
C THR A 59 -4.16 13.74 -4.84
N VAL A 60 -3.15 13.89 -3.99
CA VAL A 60 -3.13 13.33 -2.64
C VAL A 60 -3.47 14.44 -1.65
N TYR A 61 -4.48 14.18 -0.81
CA TYR A 61 -4.83 14.99 0.35
C TYR A 61 -4.36 14.25 1.59
N GLU A 62 -3.34 14.77 2.26
CA GLU A 62 -2.76 14.17 3.45
C GLU A 62 -3.06 15.05 4.66
N TYR A 63 -3.38 14.43 5.78
CA TYR A 63 -3.60 15.15 7.03
C TYR A 63 -2.71 14.56 8.12
N GLY A 64 -2.13 15.42 8.95
CA GLY A 64 -1.27 14.98 10.03
C GLY A 64 -1.18 15.98 11.15
N ILE A 65 -0.78 15.50 12.31
CA ILE A 65 -0.51 16.29 13.51
C ILE A 65 0.90 16.85 13.39
N TYR A 66 1.00 18.17 13.50
CA TYR A 66 2.25 18.92 13.50
C TYR A 66 2.44 19.62 14.84
N GLN A 67 3.62 19.49 15.42
CA GLN A 67 4.06 20.38 16.50
C GLN A 67 4.57 21.69 15.90
N VAL A 68 4.04 22.80 16.39
CA VAL A 68 4.24 24.14 15.80
C VAL A 68 4.99 25.11 16.73
N ASP A 69 5.60 24.61 17.81
CA ASP A 69 6.41 25.43 18.72
C ASP A 69 7.77 25.83 18.12
N ASN A 70 8.23 25.10 17.10
CA ASN A 70 9.50 25.32 16.41
C ASN A 70 9.31 26.20 15.16
N GLU A 71 10.39 26.85 14.70
CA GLU A 71 10.38 27.65 13.46
C GLU A 71 9.84 26.87 12.25
N VAL A 72 10.21 25.59 12.17
CA VAL A 72 9.71 24.65 11.16
C VAL A 72 8.79 23.64 11.84
N PRO A 73 7.49 23.62 11.49
CA PRO A 73 6.56 22.62 11.98
C PRO A 73 7.06 21.19 11.76
N TYR A 74 6.93 20.35 12.77
CA TYR A 74 7.35 18.95 12.70
C TYR A 74 6.14 18.02 12.73
N LYS A 75 6.02 17.17 11.69
CA LYS A 75 4.99 16.15 11.62
C LYS A 75 5.28 15.03 12.63
N ILE A 76 4.34 14.78 13.53
CA ILE A 76 4.46 13.72 14.57
C ILE A 76 3.64 12.49 14.20
N SER A 77 2.47 12.67 13.60
CA SER A 77 1.62 11.55 13.16
C SER A 77 2.13 10.90 11.87
N GLY A 78 1.71 9.65 11.62
CA GLY A 78 2.05 8.88 10.43
C GLY A 78 3.14 7.84 10.69
N TYR A 79 3.71 7.30 9.62
CA TYR A 79 4.78 6.31 9.72
C TYR A 79 6.11 6.97 10.11
N SER A 80 6.74 6.44 11.16
CA SER A 80 8.09 6.81 11.58
C SER A 80 9.11 5.80 11.05
N THR A 81 10.03 6.23 10.19
CA THR A 81 11.14 5.38 9.72
C THR A 81 12.16 5.08 10.82
N LEU A 82 12.14 5.85 11.92
CA LEU A 82 12.96 5.60 13.09
C LEU A 82 12.41 4.41 13.89
N SER A 83 11.14 4.46 14.30
CA SER A 83 10.53 3.42 15.16
C SER A 83 9.90 2.26 14.40
N LEU A 84 9.69 2.41 13.09
CA LEU A 84 8.90 1.51 12.24
C LEU A 84 7.43 1.38 12.69
N LYS A 85 6.94 2.34 13.48
CA LYS A 85 5.56 2.38 13.98
C LYS A 85 4.77 3.52 13.34
N TRP A 86 3.46 3.29 13.25
CA TRP A 86 2.50 4.32 12.85
C TRP A 86 1.95 5.02 14.09
N THR A 87 1.86 6.36 14.04
CA THR A 87 1.21 7.17 15.08
C THR A 87 -0.08 7.77 14.53
N HIS A 88 -1.24 7.43 15.08
CA HIS A 88 -2.53 8.01 14.73
C HIS A 88 -2.82 9.28 15.54
N ASP A 89 -2.60 9.21 16.85
CA ASP A 89 -2.88 10.32 17.78
C ASP A 89 -1.76 10.55 18.80
N VAL A 90 -1.82 11.70 19.47
CA VAL A 90 -0.91 12.07 20.56
C VAL A 90 -1.64 12.68 21.74
N ASP A 91 -1.12 12.48 22.95
CA ASP A 91 -1.63 13.16 24.15
C ASP A 91 -1.16 14.63 24.24
N GLU A 92 -1.54 15.32 25.32
CA GLU A 92 -1.18 16.72 25.55
C GLU A 92 0.33 16.99 25.70
N PHE A 93 1.16 15.96 25.88
CA PHE A 93 2.61 16.04 26.00
C PHE A 93 3.34 15.62 24.71
N GLY A 94 2.61 15.07 23.73
CA GLY A 94 3.15 14.49 22.51
C GLY A 94 3.48 13.00 22.61
N THR A 95 3.00 12.30 23.65
CA THR A 95 3.12 10.84 23.76
C THR A 95 2.25 10.19 22.69
N ARG A 96 2.83 9.26 21.94
CA ARG A 96 2.13 8.56 20.85
C ARG A 96 1.06 7.62 21.41
N ASP A 97 -0.04 7.50 20.70
CA ASP A 97 -1.13 6.57 20.94
C ASP A 97 -0.66 5.15 21.31
N TYR A 98 0.22 4.54 20.52
CA TYR A 98 0.69 3.17 20.78
C TYR A 98 1.47 3.02 22.10
N ILE A 99 2.04 4.10 22.64
CA ILE A 99 2.67 4.11 23.97
C ILE A 99 1.58 4.21 25.04
N THR A 100 0.57 5.04 24.81
CA THR A 100 -0.56 5.24 25.71
C THR A 100 -1.42 3.96 25.82
N GLU A 101 -1.70 3.31 24.69
CA GLU A 101 -2.39 2.01 24.60
C GLU A 101 -1.64 0.90 25.35
N ALA A 102 -0.31 0.96 25.37
CA ALA A 102 0.54 0.08 26.16
C ALA A 102 0.64 0.48 27.65
N GLY A 103 -0.31 1.25 28.18
CA GLY A 103 -0.32 1.72 29.57
C GLY A 103 0.80 2.70 29.89
N GLY A 104 1.35 3.37 28.89
CA GLY A 104 2.51 4.26 29.02
C GLY A 104 3.85 3.53 29.00
N MET A 105 3.89 2.21 28.76
CA MET A 105 5.13 1.44 28.69
C MET A 105 5.87 1.72 27.39
N LEU A 106 7.18 2.00 27.49
CA LEU A 106 8.03 2.25 26.33
C LEU A 106 8.23 0.99 25.51
N PRO A 107 8.27 1.05 24.16
CA PRO A 107 8.69 -0.09 23.35
C PRO A 107 10.07 -0.61 23.77
N GLY A 108 10.23 -1.91 23.85
CA GLY A 108 11.45 -2.60 24.27
C GLY A 108 11.18 -4.09 24.48
N ASN A 109 12.20 -4.84 24.88
CA ASN A 109 12.10 -6.28 25.07
C ASN A 109 11.27 -6.64 26.32
N ASN A 110 10.16 -7.33 26.13
CA ASN A 110 9.26 -7.92 27.12
C ASN A 110 9.43 -9.45 27.27
N GLY A 111 10.40 -10.05 26.56
CA GLY A 111 10.71 -11.48 26.64
C GLY A 111 10.39 -12.27 25.37
N GLU A 112 10.02 -11.60 24.28
CA GLU A 112 9.73 -12.23 22.99
C GLU A 112 10.92 -12.09 22.01
N PHE A 113 10.96 -12.97 21.00
CA PHE A 113 11.96 -12.84 19.94
C PHE A 113 11.60 -11.66 19.03
N TYR A 114 12.60 -10.85 18.65
CA TYR A 114 12.49 -9.73 17.68
C TYR A 114 11.73 -8.48 18.17
N GLU A 115 11.86 -8.11 19.44
CA GLU A 115 11.31 -6.84 19.93
C GLU A 115 12.22 -5.64 19.62
N TYR A 116 11.60 -4.50 19.37
CA TYR A 116 12.26 -3.24 19.01
C TYR A 116 11.97 -2.15 20.04
N ASN A 117 12.99 -1.33 20.32
CA ASN A 117 12.84 -0.16 21.19
C ASN A 117 12.23 1.04 20.46
N LEU A 118 12.05 2.16 21.16
CA LEU A 118 11.47 3.40 20.60
C LEU A 118 12.21 3.94 19.36
N PHE A 119 13.49 3.60 19.18
CA PHE A 119 14.30 4.01 18.04
C PHE A 119 14.36 2.96 16.91
N GLY A 120 13.48 1.96 16.96
CA GLY A 120 13.40 0.86 15.99
C GLY A 120 14.62 -0.05 16.03
N CYS A 121 15.42 -0.01 17.10
CA CYS A 121 16.57 -0.90 17.26
C CYS A 121 16.12 -2.19 17.93
N ARG A 122 16.57 -3.34 17.44
CA ARG A 122 16.35 -4.63 18.10
C ARG A 122 16.87 -4.57 19.53
N ASP A 123 16.02 -4.92 20.49
CA ASP A 123 16.35 -4.90 21.90
C ASP A 123 16.52 -6.34 22.40
N SER A 124 17.75 -6.71 22.78
CA SER A 124 18.07 -8.05 23.29
C SER A 124 18.03 -8.15 24.80
N GLU A 125 17.89 -7.03 25.53
CA GLU A 125 17.92 -7.02 26.98
C GLU A 125 16.52 -6.72 27.52
N ASN A 126 15.99 -7.62 28.35
CA ASN A 126 14.73 -7.38 29.04
C ASN A 126 14.94 -6.31 30.14
N VAL A 127 14.38 -5.12 29.91
CA VAL A 127 14.36 -4.01 30.88
C VAL A 127 12.91 -3.78 31.30
N PRO A 128 12.50 -4.17 32.52
CA PRO A 128 11.09 -4.20 32.91
C PRO A 128 10.53 -2.85 33.37
N THR A 129 11.34 -1.79 33.41
CA THR A 129 10.92 -0.45 33.88
C THR A 129 11.05 0.60 32.80
N ASN A 130 10.12 1.56 32.80
CA ASN A 130 10.16 2.72 31.90
C ASN A 130 11.40 3.58 32.13
N GLU A 131 11.79 3.81 33.37
CA GLU A 131 12.99 4.56 33.72
C GLU A 131 14.26 3.89 33.17
N GLY A 132 14.33 2.56 33.28
CA GLY A 132 15.43 1.77 32.72
C GLY A 132 15.47 1.85 31.20
N ARG A 133 14.31 1.67 30.53
CA ARG A 133 14.19 1.81 29.07
C ARG A 133 14.59 3.22 28.62
N LEU A 134 14.13 4.26 29.31
CA LEU A 134 14.48 5.64 29.01
C LEU A 134 15.98 5.92 29.19
N GLN A 135 16.60 5.40 30.27
CA GLN A 135 18.04 5.53 30.48
C GLN A 135 18.83 4.84 29.36
N LYS A 136 18.39 3.66 28.93
CA LYS A 136 18.98 2.93 27.81
C LYS A 136 18.88 3.72 26.50
N LEU A 137 17.71 4.30 26.20
CA LEU A 137 17.52 5.15 25.02
C LEU A 137 18.46 6.38 25.05
N ARG A 138 18.63 7.03 26.21
CA ARG A 138 19.60 8.14 26.33
C ARG A 138 21.04 7.71 26.06
N ARG A 139 21.45 6.51 26.50
CA ARG A 139 22.77 5.95 26.18
C ARG A 139 22.93 5.67 24.68
N ILE A 140 21.88 5.15 24.03
CA ILE A 140 21.90 4.89 22.57
C ILE A 140 22.05 6.20 21.80
N LEU A 141 21.32 7.25 22.19
CA LEU A 141 21.45 8.57 21.56
C LEU A 141 22.88 9.12 21.70
N GLU A 142 23.50 8.96 22.87
CA GLU A 142 24.88 9.39 23.09
C GLU A 142 25.87 8.64 22.21
N VAL A 143 25.72 7.32 22.06
CA VAL A 143 26.54 6.51 21.14
C VAL A 143 26.36 6.98 19.69
N GLU A 144 25.14 7.33 19.26
CA GLU A 144 24.94 7.87 17.92
C GLU A 144 25.60 9.23 17.69
N LYS A 145 25.61 10.12 18.71
CA LYS A 145 26.34 11.38 18.63
C LYS A 145 27.85 11.15 18.46
N GLN A 146 28.41 10.21 19.22
CA GLN A 146 29.82 9.85 19.10
C GLN A 146 30.14 9.20 17.74
N ARG A 147 29.24 8.39 17.18
CA ARG A 147 29.36 7.85 15.82
C ARG A 147 29.38 8.95 14.76
N LEU A 148 28.52 9.96 14.90
CA LEU A 148 28.56 11.13 14.02
C LEU A 148 29.93 11.83 14.10
N ASP A 149 30.48 12.00 15.31
CA ASP A 149 31.82 12.57 15.47
C ASP A 149 32.91 11.72 14.82
N GLN A 150 32.82 10.38 14.90
CA GLN A 150 33.74 9.48 14.19
C GLN A 150 33.71 9.72 12.68
N LEU A 151 32.51 9.85 12.09
CA LEU A 151 32.36 10.12 10.65
C LEU A 151 32.89 11.50 10.26
N MET A 152 32.59 12.54 11.05
CA MET A 152 33.09 13.90 10.81
C MET A 152 34.62 14.00 10.82
N ASN A 153 35.29 13.11 11.58
CA ASN A 153 36.74 13.06 11.70
C ASN A 153 37.40 12.05 10.74
N TYR A 154 36.62 11.19 10.08
CA TYR A 154 37.15 10.16 9.19
C TYR A 154 37.57 10.73 7.82
N ARG A 155 38.63 10.16 7.24
CA ARG A 155 39.09 10.49 5.89
C ARG A 155 39.18 9.21 5.05
N PRO A 156 38.32 9.05 4.02
CA PRO A 156 38.35 7.91 3.13
C PRO A 156 39.69 7.81 2.39
N THR A 157 40.14 6.58 2.17
CA THR A 157 41.35 6.29 1.40
C THR A 157 41.12 6.26 -0.12
N ASN A 158 39.87 6.44 -0.58
CA ASN A 158 39.43 6.35 -1.98
C ASN A 158 39.82 5.03 -2.66
N ARG A 159 39.92 3.94 -1.89
CA ARG A 159 40.13 2.60 -2.42
C ARG A 159 38.79 1.86 -2.42
N PRO A 160 38.28 1.42 -3.59
CA PRO A 160 37.05 0.65 -3.64
C PRO A 160 37.26 -0.71 -2.97
N ASN A 161 36.39 -1.06 -2.03
CA ASN A 161 36.39 -2.37 -1.38
C ASN A 161 35.44 -3.30 -2.16
N PHE A 162 35.84 -4.54 -2.42
CA PHE A 162 35.07 -5.44 -3.29
C PHE A 162 33.81 -6.03 -2.62
N ARG A 163 33.59 -5.79 -1.32
CA ARG A 163 32.40 -6.21 -0.58
C ARG A 163 31.32 -5.13 -0.66
N ARG A 164 30.48 -5.21 -1.68
CA ARG A 164 29.28 -4.36 -1.79
C ARG A 164 28.25 -4.75 -0.73
N LYS A 165 28.31 -4.13 0.45
CA LYS A 165 27.17 -4.00 1.36
C LYS A 165 26.29 -2.84 0.86
N THR A 166 24.97 -2.96 1.01
CA THR A 166 24.06 -1.86 0.65
C THR A 166 24.26 -0.68 1.60
N PHE A 167 23.88 0.52 1.18
CA PHE A 167 23.85 1.72 2.04
C PHE A 167 22.99 1.52 3.30
N LEU A 168 22.14 0.50 3.39
CA LEU A 168 21.40 0.17 4.61
C LEU A 168 22.18 -0.77 5.53
N ASP A 169 22.96 -1.69 4.96
CA ASP A 169 23.73 -2.69 5.71
C ASP A 169 24.86 -2.06 6.55
N VAL A 170 25.47 -0.98 6.05
CA VAL A 170 26.53 -0.19 6.75
C VAL A 170 25.96 0.51 7.99
N PHE A 171 24.69 0.92 7.95
CA PHE A 171 24.06 1.73 8.99
C PHE A 171 23.21 0.91 9.98
N SER A 172 22.94 -0.36 9.63
CA SER A 172 22.19 -1.32 10.45
C SER A 172 23.07 -2.10 11.43
N ASN A 173 24.40 -1.96 11.36
CA ASN A 173 25.33 -2.69 12.24
C ASN A 173 25.28 -2.15 13.68
N ASN A 174 24.72 -2.98 14.54
CA ASN A 174 24.82 -2.99 16.01
C ASN A 174 24.85 -1.58 16.66
N ILE A 175 23.68 -0.95 16.78
CA ILE A 175 23.47 0.44 17.23
C ILE A 175 23.96 0.72 18.67
N PHE A 176 24.48 -0.31 19.36
CA PHE A 176 24.95 -0.24 20.74
C PHE A 176 26.46 0.02 20.90
N LYS A 177 27.25 0.12 19.81
CA LYS A 177 28.72 0.27 19.87
C LYS A 177 29.24 1.33 18.92
N LEU A 178 30.38 1.94 19.24
CA LEU A 178 31.09 2.83 18.31
C LEU A 178 31.52 2.08 17.04
N TYR A 179 31.74 2.84 15.95
CA TYR A 179 32.27 2.28 14.73
C TYR A 179 33.69 1.75 14.98
N THR A 180 33.93 0.52 14.54
CA THR A 180 35.27 -0.04 14.41
C THR A 180 35.98 0.58 13.20
N ILE A 181 37.28 0.33 13.06
CA ILE A 181 38.03 0.75 11.87
C ILE A 181 37.42 0.11 10.61
N GLU A 182 37.03 -1.17 10.69
CA GLU A 182 36.39 -1.90 9.59
C GLU A 182 35.06 -1.25 9.18
N ASP A 183 34.24 -0.80 10.14
CA ASP A 183 32.99 -0.10 9.84
C ASP A 183 33.23 1.26 9.15
N LEU A 184 34.28 1.98 9.57
CA LEU A 184 34.64 3.26 8.96
C LEU A 184 35.20 3.08 7.53
N GLU A 185 35.93 2.00 7.29
CA GLU A 185 36.43 1.63 5.97
C GLU A 185 35.31 1.32 4.95
N GLU A 186 34.07 1.10 5.40
CA GLU A 186 32.89 0.98 4.51
C GLU A 186 32.52 2.33 3.85
N PHE A 187 32.98 3.47 4.38
CA PHE A 187 32.81 4.80 3.78
C PHE A 187 33.92 5.10 2.77
N GLU A 188 33.91 4.37 1.65
CA GLU A 188 34.99 4.35 0.65
C GLU A 188 35.27 5.70 -0.04
N THR A 189 34.23 6.53 -0.16
CA THR A 189 34.26 7.79 -0.89
C THR A 189 33.79 8.94 -0.02
N GLN A 190 34.25 10.16 -0.35
CA GLN A 190 33.76 11.39 0.28
C GLN A 190 32.24 11.57 0.12
N GLU A 191 31.68 11.15 -1.01
CA GLU A 191 30.22 11.22 -1.23
C GLU A 191 29.44 10.29 -0.29
N MET A 192 29.91 9.04 -0.11
CA MET A 192 29.29 8.10 0.82
C MET A 192 29.41 8.58 2.27
N LEU A 193 30.57 9.13 2.64
CA LEU A 193 30.79 9.71 3.97
C LEU A 193 29.83 10.86 4.23
N GLN A 194 29.67 11.78 3.27
CA GLN A 194 28.76 12.92 3.39
C GLN A 194 27.30 12.46 3.53
N LYS A 195 26.86 11.50 2.70
CA LYS A 195 25.53 10.88 2.84
C LYS A 195 25.33 10.24 4.21
N GLY A 196 26.37 9.60 4.75
CA GLY A 196 26.32 9.00 6.09
C GLY A 196 26.23 10.02 7.21
N ILE A 197 26.99 11.11 7.12
CA ILE A 197 26.91 12.24 8.05
C ILE A 197 25.50 12.84 8.05
N GLU A 198 24.92 13.10 6.87
CA GLU A 198 23.56 13.64 6.74
C GLU A 198 22.51 12.69 7.33
N TYR A 199 22.61 11.40 7.01
CA TYR A 199 21.74 10.36 7.59
C TYR A 199 21.81 10.34 9.12
N LYS A 200 23.03 10.39 9.69
CA LYS A 200 23.22 10.37 11.14
C LYS A 200 22.69 11.63 11.82
N LYS A 201 22.90 12.81 11.24
CA LYS A 201 22.32 14.06 11.74
C LYS A 201 20.80 14.00 11.81
N GLU A 202 20.15 13.52 10.76
CA GLU A 202 18.69 13.40 10.73
C GLU A 202 18.20 12.32 11.72
N ARG A 203 18.89 11.18 11.83
CA ARG A 203 18.57 10.13 12.82
C ARG A 203 18.66 10.65 14.26
N ILE A 204 19.73 11.36 14.62
CA ILE A 204 19.91 11.96 15.95
C ILE A 204 18.78 12.95 16.25
N LYS A 205 18.47 13.83 15.29
CA LYS A 205 17.36 14.79 15.41
C LYS A 205 16.01 14.10 15.64
N GLN A 206 15.75 12.98 14.98
CA GLN A 206 14.53 12.18 15.22
C GLN A 206 14.54 11.53 16.60
N MET A 207 15.66 10.96 17.04
CA MET A 207 15.80 10.39 18.39
C MET A 207 15.58 11.44 19.49
N GLU A 208 16.13 12.64 19.34
CA GLU A 208 15.93 13.74 20.29
C GLU A 208 14.46 14.13 20.39
N LYS A 209 13.73 14.15 19.27
CA LYS A 209 12.28 14.42 19.22
C LYS A 209 11.43 13.30 19.81
N GLU A 210 11.88 12.05 19.73
CA GLU A 210 11.25 10.94 20.45
C GLU A 210 11.48 11.06 21.97
N LEU A 211 12.60 11.61 22.41
CA LEU A 211 12.92 11.73 23.83
C LEU A 211 12.37 13.00 24.51
N ILE A 212 12.16 14.08 23.75
CA ILE A 212 11.67 15.36 24.31
C ILE A 212 10.29 15.22 24.97
N LEU A 213 9.46 14.29 24.50
CA LEU A 213 8.12 14.05 25.06
C LEU A 213 8.17 13.64 26.55
N PHE A 214 9.23 12.98 26.99
CA PHE A 214 9.40 12.61 28.41
C PHE A 214 9.77 13.81 29.27
N GLU A 215 10.54 14.75 28.72
CA GLU A 215 10.84 16.01 29.39
C GLU A 215 9.59 16.88 29.45
N ASN A 216 8.79 16.89 28.39
CA ASN A 216 7.48 17.55 28.38
C ASN A 216 6.60 17.03 29.50
N LYS A 217 6.46 15.70 29.60
CA LYS A 217 5.66 15.07 30.66
C LYS A 217 6.21 15.35 32.06
N LYS A 218 7.54 15.25 32.25
CA LYS A 218 8.21 15.49 33.54
C LYS A 218 8.04 16.93 34.03
N TYR A 219 8.15 17.91 33.13
CA TYR A 219 8.10 19.34 33.46
C TYR A 219 6.72 19.96 33.16
N ASN A 220 5.71 19.14 32.85
CA ASN A 220 4.35 19.55 32.54
C ASN A 220 4.25 20.59 31.38
N ILE A 221 5.15 20.46 30.40
CA ILE A 221 5.17 21.29 29.19
C ILE A 221 4.17 20.72 28.20
N ARG A 222 3.26 21.55 27.69
CA ARG A 222 2.25 21.17 26.70
C ARG A 222 2.59 21.80 25.35
N PRO A 223 3.15 21.04 24.39
CA PRO A 223 3.43 21.54 23.06
C PRO A 223 2.15 21.98 22.34
N ARG A 224 2.29 22.88 21.36
CA ARG A 224 1.18 23.27 20.49
C ARG A 224 1.12 22.34 19.29
N PHE A 225 -0.04 21.72 19.12
CA PHE A 225 -0.33 20.85 17.99
C PHE A 225 -1.40 21.44 17.07
N GLU A 226 -1.17 21.31 15.77
CA GLU A 226 -2.12 21.63 14.72
C GLU A 226 -2.29 20.42 13.79
N ILE A 227 -3.45 20.31 13.16
CA ILE A 227 -3.65 19.40 12.04
C ILE A 227 -3.37 20.20 10.77
N HIS A 228 -2.39 19.78 9.98
CA HIS A 228 -2.15 20.37 8.66
C HIS A 228 -2.74 19.45 7.60
N LEU A 229 -3.65 20.00 6.80
CA LEU A 229 -4.15 19.37 5.58
C LEU A 229 -3.28 19.83 4.42
N THR A 230 -2.55 18.91 3.82
CA THR A 230 -1.68 19.17 2.67
C THR A 230 -2.31 18.60 1.40
N LYS A 231 -2.01 19.25 0.28
CA LYS A 231 -2.36 18.81 -1.06
C LYS A 231 -1.08 18.69 -1.87
N ARG A 232 -0.89 17.57 -2.56
CA ARG A 232 0.16 17.38 -3.57
C ARG A 232 -0.40 16.73 -4.82
N GLN A 233 0.23 16.97 -5.96
CA GLN A 233 -0.11 16.33 -7.24
C GLN A 233 1.13 15.63 -7.80
N GLY A 234 1.06 14.30 -7.97
CA GLY A 234 2.24 13.52 -8.35
C GLY A 234 3.41 13.73 -7.37
N ASP A 235 4.60 13.99 -7.92
CA ASP A 235 5.84 14.18 -7.17
C ASP A 235 6.09 15.65 -6.75
N SER A 236 5.07 16.51 -6.85
CA SER A 236 5.20 17.91 -6.39
C SER A 236 5.29 18.00 -4.87
N GLU A 237 5.99 19.04 -4.41
CA GLU A 237 6.08 19.38 -2.99
C GLU A 237 4.69 19.59 -2.37
N PRO A 238 4.41 19.00 -1.20
CA PRO A 238 3.15 19.19 -0.51
C PRO A 238 2.89 20.65 -0.14
N CYS A 239 1.70 21.16 -0.47
CA CYS A 239 1.25 22.48 -0.08
C CYS A 239 0.22 22.40 1.04
N VAL A 240 0.42 23.10 2.15
CA VAL A 240 -0.58 23.21 3.23
C VAL A 240 -1.75 24.06 2.72
N ILE A 241 -2.93 23.44 2.62
CA ILE A 241 -4.16 24.11 2.16
C ILE A 241 -5.05 24.59 3.31
N GLU A 242 -4.93 23.96 4.48
CA GLU A 242 -5.70 24.30 5.68
C GLU A 242 -4.94 23.88 6.94
N ARG A 243 -5.08 24.66 8.02
CA ARG A 243 -4.56 24.36 9.35
C ARG A 243 -5.70 24.40 10.34
N LEU A 244 -5.84 23.34 11.13
CA LEU A 244 -6.90 23.17 12.10
C LEU A 244 -6.31 23.01 13.50
N LYS A 245 -7.02 23.46 14.52
CA LYS A 245 -6.65 23.19 15.91
C LYS A 245 -6.77 21.69 16.18
N TYR A 246 -5.72 21.08 16.71
CA TYR A 246 -5.80 19.69 17.19
C TYR A 246 -6.55 19.63 18.51
N THR A 247 -7.49 18.68 18.63
CA THR A 247 -8.34 18.51 19.82
C THR A 247 -8.17 17.13 20.48
N GLY A 248 -7.05 16.45 20.21
CA GLY A 248 -6.78 15.10 20.76
C GLY A 248 -7.41 13.95 19.97
N ASP A 249 -7.78 14.18 18.70
CA ASP A 249 -8.41 13.17 17.84
C ASP A 249 -8.23 13.54 16.37
N LEU A 250 -7.31 12.86 15.69
CA LEU A 250 -7.00 13.04 14.27
C LEU A 250 -8.09 12.43 13.38
N HIS A 251 -8.79 11.39 13.85
CA HIS A 251 -9.88 10.76 13.12
C HIS A 251 -11.02 11.73 12.82
N LYS A 252 -11.26 12.73 13.68
CA LYS A 252 -12.21 13.83 13.36
C LYS A 252 -11.85 14.61 12.11
N ALA A 253 -10.55 14.82 11.84
CA ALA A 253 -10.12 15.50 10.63
C ALA A 253 -10.33 14.62 9.39
N GLU A 254 -10.07 13.32 9.51
CA GLU A 254 -10.38 12.35 8.45
C GLU A 254 -11.87 12.36 8.09
N VAL A 255 -12.74 12.25 9.10
CA VAL A 255 -14.20 12.26 8.93
C VAL A 255 -14.64 13.56 8.27
N SER A 256 -14.16 14.71 8.77
CA SER A 256 -14.51 16.02 8.23
C SER A 256 -14.09 16.17 6.76
N LEU A 257 -12.91 15.67 6.39
CA LEU A 257 -12.42 15.69 5.01
C LEU A 257 -13.29 14.83 4.10
N ARG A 258 -13.61 13.60 4.53
CA ARG A 258 -14.50 12.69 3.78
C ARG A 258 -15.90 13.27 3.61
N GLU A 259 -16.48 13.83 4.68
CA GLU A 259 -17.79 14.47 4.63
C GLU A 259 -17.80 15.68 3.70
N PHE A 260 -16.76 16.50 3.75
CA PHE A 260 -16.61 17.66 2.87
C PHE A 260 -16.60 17.23 1.40
N MET A 261 -15.81 16.19 1.07
CA MET A 261 -15.65 15.72 -0.31
C MET A 261 -16.90 15.01 -0.84
N PHE A 262 -17.48 14.10 -0.05
CA PHE A 262 -18.40 13.09 -0.56
C PHE A 262 -19.82 13.17 -0.01
N SER A 263 -20.05 13.80 1.13
CA SER A 263 -21.40 13.85 1.73
C SER A 263 -22.27 14.92 1.08
N LYS A 264 -23.60 14.77 1.25
CA LYS A 264 -24.63 15.73 0.77
C LYS A 264 -24.61 15.94 -0.75
N ARG A 265 -24.14 14.94 -1.51
CA ARG A 265 -24.23 14.88 -2.97
C ARG A 265 -25.63 14.39 -3.37
N HIS A 266 -26.23 15.00 -4.39
CA HIS A 266 -27.58 14.62 -4.84
C HIS A 266 -27.55 13.39 -5.76
N HIS A 267 -26.44 13.16 -6.46
CA HIS A 267 -26.23 12.00 -7.30
C HIS A 267 -25.25 11.03 -6.64
N ILE A 268 -25.45 9.75 -6.91
CA ILE A 268 -24.51 8.69 -6.55
C ILE A 268 -23.15 9.01 -7.18
N ILE A 269 -22.10 8.97 -6.36
CA ILE A 269 -20.73 9.21 -6.80
C ILE A 269 -20.29 8.04 -7.68
N GLN A 270 -19.73 8.34 -8.84
CA GLN A 270 -19.23 7.35 -9.79
C GLN A 270 -17.71 7.26 -9.65
N VAL A 271 -17.20 6.08 -9.35
CA VAL A 271 -15.78 5.82 -9.15
C VAL A 271 -15.34 4.68 -10.06
N ARG A 272 -14.45 4.94 -11.02
CA ARG A 272 -13.95 3.88 -11.91
C ARG A 272 -13.08 2.89 -11.14
N LYS A 273 -12.13 3.36 -10.33
CA LYS A 273 -11.26 2.49 -9.51
C LYS A 273 -11.23 2.97 -8.06
N LEU A 274 -11.66 2.11 -7.14
CA LEU A 274 -11.52 2.32 -5.69
C LEU A 274 -10.40 1.42 -5.16
N THR A 275 -9.52 1.97 -4.33
CA THR A 275 -8.50 1.21 -3.60
C THR A 275 -8.58 1.54 -2.12
N ILE A 276 -8.61 0.52 -1.27
CA ILE A 276 -8.71 0.68 0.19
C ILE A 276 -7.53 -0.04 0.83
N TYR A 277 -6.77 0.68 1.65
CA TYR A 277 -5.69 0.16 2.48
C TYR A 277 -6.16 -0.08 3.93
N GLU A 278 -5.38 -0.85 4.69
CA GLU A 278 -5.57 -1.21 6.09
C GLU A 278 -6.20 -0.13 6.97
N ASN A 279 -7.07 -0.56 7.89
CA ASN A 279 -7.60 0.23 9.02
C ASN A 279 -8.14 1.60 8.64
N CYS A 280 -8.54 1.81 7.38
CA CYS A 280 -9.37 2.95 7.02
C CYS A 280 -10.68 2.85 7.81
N PRO A 281 -11.01 3.84 8.67
CA PRO A 281 -12.25 3.81 9.42
C PRO A 281 -13.47 3.62 8.51
N ILE A 282 -14.39 2.80 9.03
CA ILE A 282 -15.70 2.43 8.47
C ILE A 282 -16.51 3.70 8.10
N PRO A 283 -17.30 3.71 7.01
CA PRO A 283 -17.76 4.95 6.40
C PRO A 283 -18.80 5.73 7.21
N ILE A 284 -18.56 7.03 7.30
CA ILE A 284 -19.62 8.06 7.33
C ILE A 284 -19.98 8.51 5.89
N SER A 285 -19.28 7.99 4.87
CA SER A 285 -19.46 8.35 3.46
C SER A 285 -20.63 7.63 2.77
N PRO A 286 -21.30 8.25 1.77
CA PRO A 286 -22.36 7.59 1.00
C PRO A 286 -21.84 6.44 0.14
N LYS A 287 -22.73 5.49 -0.18
CA LYS A 287 -22.48 4.42 -1.16
C LYS A 287 -22.11 5.01 -2.53
N MET A 288 -21.16 4.36 -3.19
CA MET A 288 -20.58 4.77 -4.48
C MET A 288 -20.84 3.70 -5.54
N ARG A 289 -21.05 4.13 -6.78
CA ARG A 289 -21.05 3.23 -7.94
C ARG A 289 -19.61 2.98 -8.37
N ILE A 290 -19.16 1.74 -8.26
CA ILE A 290 -17.75 1.35 -8.46
C ILE A 290 -17.63 0.37 -9.63
N THR A 291 -16.61 0.54 -10.47
CA THR A 291 -16.33 -0.39 -11.57
C THR A 291 -15.25 -1.41 -11.19
N CYS A 292 -14.12 -0.93 -10.65
CA CYS A 292 -13.00 -1.74 -10.19
C CYS A 292 -12.75 -1.50 -8.69
N LEU A 293 -12.64 -2.56 -7.91
CA LEU A 293 -12.32 -2.50 -6.49
C LEU A 293 -10.99 -3.19 -6.22
N SER A 294 -10.12 -2.56 -5.43
CA SER A 294 -8.89 -3.17 -4.92
C SER A 294 -8.88 -3.05 -3.41
N ILE A 295 -8.89 -4.18 -2.72
CA ILE A 295 -8.77 -4.27 -1.28
C ILE A 295 -7.34 -4.70 -0.98
N ARG A 296 -6.60 -3.84 -0.29
CA ARG A 296 -5.24 -4.15 0.12
C ARG A 296 -5.22 -4.93 1.44
N GLU A 297 -4.06 -5.44 1.80
CA GLU A 297 -3.83 -6.18 3.04
C GLU A 297 -4.48 -5.47 4.23
N GLY A 298 -4.97 -6.24 5.21
CA GLY A 298 -5.59 -5.79 6.47
C GLY A 298 -6.80 -4.86 6.39
N ALA A 299 -7.38 -4.62 5.21
CA ALA A 299 -8.69 -3.95 5.09
C ALA A 299 -9.84 -4.96 5.26
N ALA A 300 -10.78 -4.70 6.16
CA ALA A 300 -11.91 -5.62 6.41
C ALA A 300 -12.95 -5.56 5.27
N ILE A 301 -13.21 -6.70 4.63
CA ILE A 301 -14.23 -6.86 3.56
C ILE A 301 -15.57 -6.24 3.94
N GLU A 302 -16.05 -6.53 5.16
CA GLU A 302 -17.37 -6.08 5.61
C GLU A 302 -17.47 -4.56 5.64
N SER A 303 -16.39 -3.88 6.03
CA SER A 303 -16.28 -2.42 5.99
C SER A 303 -16.32 -1.89 4.55
N VAL A 304 -15.71 -2.61 3.61
CA VAL A 304 -15.66 -2.22 2.19
C VAL A 304 -17.03 -2.31 1.53
N LYS A 305 -17.82 -3.36 1.84
CA LYS A 305 -19.18 -3.55 1.31
C LYS A 305 -20.08 -2.33 1.56
N LEU A 306 -19.88 -1.63 2.68
CA LEU A 306 -20.66 -0.44 3.04
C LEU A 306 -20.47 0.73 2.07
N PHE A 307 -19.36 0.78 1.32
CA PHE A 307 -19.11 1.82 0.31
C PHE A 307 -19.75 1.50 -1.05
N ILE A 308 -20.23 0.28 -1.28
CA ILE A 308 -20.61 -0.19 -2.61
C ILE A 308 -22.12 -0.03 -2.81
N HIS A 309 -22.50 0.73 -3.84
CA HIS A 309 -23.89 0.78 -4.31
C HIS A 309 -24.23 -0.49 -5.10
N GLU A 310 -25.45 -1.01 -4.97
CA GLU A 310 -25.90 -2.25 -5.61
C GLU A 310 -25.72 -2.25 -7.15
N SER A 311 -25.84 -1.08 -7.78
CA SER A 311 -25.61 -0.91 -9.23
C SER A 311 -24.14 -1.12 -9.67
N SER A 312 -23.24 -1.38 -8.73
CA SER A 312 -21.84 -1.75 -9.00
C SER A 312 -21.67 -3.25 -9.20
N LEU A 313 -22.66 -4.05 -8.79
CA LEU A 313 -22.60 -5.50 -8.83
C LEU A 313 -23.23 -6.03 -10.13
N PRO A 314 -22.62 -7.06 -10.76
CA PRO A 314 -21.28 -7.60 -10.47
C PRO A 314 -20.17 -6.60 -10.84
N LEU A 315 -19.11 -6.56 -10.03
CA LEU A 315 -17.94 -5.72 -10.31
C LEU A 315 -17.26 -6.15 -11.60
N GLU A 316 -16.74 -5.19 -12.37
CA GLU A 316 -15.96 -5.49 -13.58
C GLU A 316 -14.61 -6.11 -13.21
N LYS A 317 -13.96 -5.58 -12.16
CA LYS A 317 -12.70 -6.12 -11.63
C LYS A 317 -12.63 -6.02 -10.11
N LEU A 318 -12.21 -7.09 -9.45
CA LEU A 318 -11.94 -7.14 -8.02
C LEU A 318 -10.51 -7.59 -7.78
N LYS A 319 -9.71 -6.84 -7.02
CA LYS A 319 -8.33 -7.18 -6.64
C LYS A 319 -8.20 -7.39 -5.14
N LEU A 320 -7.70 -8.54 -4.69
CA LEU A 320 -7.62 -8.92 -3.27
C LEU A 320 -6.23 -9.50 -2.92
N ASN A 321 -5.81 -9.33 -1.66
CA ASN A 321 -4.71 -10.12 -1.09
C ASN A 321 -5.26 -11.48 -0.63
N ILE A 322 -4.66 -12.57 -1.10
CA ILE A 322 -5.02 -13.95 -0.77
C ILE A 322 -4.91 -14.25 0.72
N GLU A 323 -3.84 -13.80 1.38
CA GLU A 323 -3.48 -14.22 2.74
C GLU A 323 -4.43 -13.68 3.81
N THR A 324 -5.18 -12.63 3.49
CA THR A 324 -5.93 -11.86 4.50
C THR A 324 -7.43 -12.02 4.41
N GLN A 325 -7.96 -12.68 3.38
CA GLN A 325 -9.40 -12.65 3.09
C GLN A 325 -9.93 -14.03 2.72
N GLY A 326 -10.91 -14.51 3.49
CA GLY A 326 -11.70 -15.67 3.10
C GLY A 326 -12.34 -15.42 1.73
N LEU A 327 -12.12 -16.34 0.79
CA LEU A 327 -12.65 -16.25 -0.58
C LEU A 327 -14.15 -16.60 -0.66
N ASP A 328 -14.73 -17.04 0.46
CA ASP A 328 -16.13 -17.43 0.55
C ASP A 328 -17.08 -16.24 0.77
N HIS A 329 -17.15 -15.38 -0.24
CA HIS A 329 -18.11 -14.29 -0.25
C HIS A 329 -18.75 -14.12 -1.63
N ASP A 330 -20.07 -13.94 -1.66
CA ASP A 330 -20.86 -13.80 -2.90
C ASP A 330 -20.34 -12.66 -3.81
N PHE A 331 -19.87 -11.55 -3.21
CA PHE A 331 -19.35 -10.43 -3.99
C PHE A 331 -18.01 -10.73 -4.68
N ILE A 332 -17.24 -11.71 -4.17
CA ILE A 332 -16.02 -12.19 -4.81
C ILE A 332 -16.41 -13.06 -6.00
N ARG A 333 -17.25 -14.08 -5.75
CA ARG A 333 -17.70 -15.08 -6.74
C ARG A 333 -18.39 -14.45 -7.96
N THR A 334 -19.10 -13.35 -7.77
CA THR A 334 -19.86 -12.69 -8.84
C THR A 334 -19.04 -11.73 -9.71
N SER A 335 -17.82 -11.36 -9.31
CA SER A 335 -16.99 -10.44 -10.08
C SER A 335 -16.54 -11.03 -11.44
N LYS A 336 -16.48 -10.20 -12.48
CA LYS A 336 -16.12 -10.65 -13.84
C LYS A 336 -14.65 -11.02 -13.97
N ILE A 337 -13.79 -10.22 -13.36
CA ILE A 337 -12.34 -10.44 -13.29
C ILE A 337 -11.92 -10.39 -11.82
N LEU A 338 -11.38 -11.48 -11.31
CA LEU A 338 -10.77 -11.57 -9.99
C LEU A 338 -9.25 -11.52 -10.13
N GLU A 339 -8.59 -10.61 -9.44
CA GLU A 339 -7.13 -10.48 -9.40
C GLU A 339 -6.66 -10.75 -7.97
N LEU A 340 -5.82 -11.76 -7.81
CA LEU A 340 -5.31 -12.24 -6.54
C LEU A 340 -3.81 -11.98 -6.48
N TYR A 341 -3.32 -11.47 -5.36
CA TYR A 341 -1.89 -11.24 -5.14
C TYR A 341 -1.50 -11.64 -3.72
N GLY A 342 -0.21 -11.87 -3.50
CA GLY A 342 0.34 -12.43 -2.25
C GLY A 342 1.13 -13.70 -2.53
N GLU A 343 1.72 -14.32 -1.51
CA GLU A 343 2.30 -15.65 -1.67
C GLU A 343 1.16 -16.64 -1.89
N ILE A 344 1.13 -17.27 -3.07
CA ILE A 344 0.14 -18.31 -3.37
C ILE A 344 0.56 -19.60 -2.66
N ASP A 345 0.36 -19.62 -1.35
CA ASP A 345 0.38 -20.83 -0.53
C ASP A 345 -1.03 -21.46 -0.45
N MET A 346 -1.95 -21.01 -1.30
CA MET A 346 -3.29 -21.59 -1.38
C MET A 346 -3.21 -23.08 -1.67
N GLU A 347 -3.91 -23.85 -0.85
CA GLU A 347 -4.13 -25.25 -1.16
C GLU A 347 -4.96 -25.34 -2.46
N ILE A 348 -4.73 -26.41 -3.20
CA ILE A 348 -5.44 -26.69 -4.45
C ILE A 348 -6.98 -26.58 -4.33
N PRO A 349 -7.65 -27.01 -3.24
CA PRO A 349 -9.10 -26.85 -3.08
C PRO A 349 -9.59 -25.40 -3.16
N ASP A 350 -8.83 -24.43 -2.64
CA ASP A 350 -9.24 -23.02 -2.64
C ASP A 350 -9.28 -22.44 -4.07
N ILE A 351 -8.27 -22.80 -4.87
CA ILE A 351 -8.17 -22.38 -6.27
C ILE A 351 -9.26 -23.05 -7.12
N GLN A 352 -9.60 -24.31 -6.84
CA GLN A 352 -10.63 -25.06 -7.56
C GLN A 352 -12.03 -24.46 -7.39
N ASN A 353 -12.32 -23.93 -6.19
CA ASN A 353 -13.62 -23.35 -5.85
C ASN A 353 -13.89 -21.98 -6.50
N LEU A 354 -12.89 -21.38 -7.17
CA LEU A 354 -13.05 -20.14 -7.90
C LEU A 354 -13.94 -20.33 -9.13
N SER A 355 -15.07 -19.62 -9.12
CA SER A 355 -16.12 -19.67 -10.15
C SER A 355 -16.13 -18.45 -11.08
N ASN A 356 -15.23 -17.50 -10.86
CA ASN A 356 -15.12 -16.29 -11.68
C ASN A 356 -14.76 -16.64 -13.13
N PRO A 357 -15.34 -15.95 -14.13
CA PRO A 357 -15.01 -16.19 -15.54
C PRO A 357 -13.53 -15.99 -15.84
N LYS A 358 -12.91 -14.97 -15.22
CA LYS A 358 -11.49 -14.69 -15.35
C LYS A 358 -10.84 -14.52 -13.98
N VAL A 359 -9.74 -15.24 -13.75
CA VAL A 359 -8.90 -15.10 -12.55
C VAL A 359 -7.46 -14.80 -12.97
N GLU A 360 -6.87 -13.78 -12.36
CA GLU A 360 -5.48 -13.36 -12.55
C GLU A 360 -4.74 -13.53 -11.22
N PHE A 361 -3.60 -14.22 -11.26
CA PHE A 361 -2.75 -14.48 -10.09
C PHE A 361 -1.43 -13.71 -10.25
N ASP A 362 -1.25 -12.66 -9.47
CA ASP A 362 0.01 -11.93 -9.34
C ASP A 362 0.97 -12.75 -8.46
N TRP A 363 2.20 -12.96 -8.95
CA TRP A 363 3.27 -13.68 -8.24
C TRP A 363 2.93 -15.14 -7.90
N ALA A 364 2.58 -15.93 -8.91
CA ALA A 364 2.41 -17.36 -8.72
C ALA A 364 3.72 -18.02 -8.23
N ASN A 365 3.65 -18.74 -7.11
CA ASN A 365 4.80 -19.41 -6.50
C ASN A 365 5.41 -20.39 -7.51
N PHE A 366 6.74 -20.44 -7.56
CA PHE A 366 7.47 -21.38 -8.41
C PHE A 366 7.01 -22.82 -8.10
N ASP A 367 6.82 -23.16 -6.83
CA ASP A 367 6.46 -24.50 -6.38
C ASP A 367 5.11 -24.96 -6.95
N PHE A 368 4.14 -24.04 -7.12
CA PHE A 368 2.85 -24.35 -7.75
C PHE A 368 3.00 -24.97 -9.15
N PHE A 369 3.97 -24.50 -9.93
CA PHE A 369 4.20 -25.00 -11.29
C PHE A 369 5.03 -26.30 -11.33
N PHE A 370 5.99 -26.46 -10.42
CA PHE A 370 6.99 -27.53 -10.51
C PHE A 370 6.73 -28.70 -9.56
N GLU A 371 5.96 -28.50 -8.49
CA GLU A 371 5.62 -29.54 -7.51
C GLU A 371 4.23 -30.17 -7.75
N GLY A 372 3.68 -29.97 -8.95
CA GLY A 372 2.46 -30.65 -9.41
C GLY A 372 1.15 -29.89 -9.13
N GLY A 373 1.19 -28.71 -8.53
CA GLY A 373 0.00 -27.90 -8.26
C GLY A 373 -0.82 -27.58 -9.52
N MET A 374 -0.16 -27.06 -10.56
CA MET A 374 -0.81 -26.80 -11.86
C MET A 374 -1.37 -28.08 -12.51
N ILE A 375 -0.66 -29.19 -12.43
CA ILE A 375 -1.10 -30.47 -13.00
C ILE A 375 -2.36 -30.97 -12.28
N ASN A 376 -2.41 -30.87 -10.96
CA ASN A 376 -3.57 -31.23 -10.16
C ASN A 376 -4.77 -30.32 -10.47
N LEU A 377 -4.54 -29.03 -10.69
CA LEU A 377 -5.58 -28.10 -11.13
C LEU A 377 -6.14 -28.49 -12.50
N ILE A 378 -5.27 -28.81 -13.47
CA ILE A 378 -5.68 -29.24 -14.81
C ILE A 378 -6.51 -30.53 -14.74
N LYS A 379 -6.06 -31.54 -13.99
CA LYS A 379 -6.81 -32.79 -13.80
C LYS A 379 -8.20 -32.54 -13.22
N ASN A 380 -8.28 -31.70 -12.20
CA ASN A 380 -9.56 -31.31 -11.62
C ASN A 380 -10.46 -30.60 -12.63
N TRP A 381 -9.94 -29.70 -13.47
CA TRP A 381 -10.75 -29.03 -14.50
C TRP A 381 -11.33 -30.02 -15.51
N ILE A 382 -10.55 -31.03 -15.91
CA ILE A 382 -11.00 -32.13 -16.78
C ILE A 382 -12.10 -32.94 -16.08
N GLU A 383 -11.87 -33.36 -14.83
CA GLU A 383 -12.81 -34.17 -14.04
C GLU A 383 -14.13 -33.44 -13.76
N THR A 384 -14.09 -32.12 -13.59
CA THR A 384 -15.25 -31.29 -13.24
C THR A 384 -15.93 -30.64 -14.44
N ASP A 385 -15.48 -30.92 -15.66
CA ASP A 385 -15.97 -30.29 -16.90
C ASP A 385 -16.04 -28.75 -16.77
N LYS A 386 -14.90 -28.12 -16.40
CA LYS A 386 -14.83 -26.67 -16.19
C LYS A 386 -15.47 -25.92 -17.38
N PRO A 387 -16.33 -24.91 -17.14
CA PRO A 387 -17.14 -24.33 -18.21
C PRO A 387 -16.32 -23.53 -19.23
N ILE A 388 -16.76 -23.57 -20.49
CA ILE A 388 -16.22 -22.75 -21.59
C ILE A 388 -16.28 -21.27 -21.22
N GLY A 389 -15.21 -20.54 -21.53
CA GLY A 389 -15.04 -19.13 -21.19
C GLY A 389 -14.33 -18.89 -19.85
N THR A 390 -14.01 -19.95 -19.10
CA THR A 390 -13.14 -19.85 -17.92
C THR A 390 -11.70 -19.58 -18.34
N CYS A 391 -11.06 -18.58 -17.72
CA CYS A 391 -9.70 -18.16 -18.02
C CYS A 391 -8.90 -17.90 -16.74
N PHE A 392 -7.83 -18.66 -16.50
CA PHE A 392 -6.89 -18.42 -15.40
C PHE A 392 -5.55 -17.92 -15.98
N ILE A 393 -5.02 -16.84 -15.41
CA ILE A 393 -3.75 -16.24 -15.83
C ILE A 393 -2.81 -16.18 -14.63
N PHE A 394 -1.59 -16.66 -14.79
CA PHE A 394 -0.57 -16.65 -13.76
C PHE A 394 0.60 -15.77 -14.19
N HIS A 395 0.90 -14.75 -13.41
CA HIS A 395 1.99 -13.79 -13.61
C HIS A 395 3.23 -14.19 -12.79
N GLY A 396 4.38 -13.57 -13.09
CA GLY A 396 5.59 -13.69 -12.27
C GLY A 396 6.66 -14.69 -12.74
N ILE A 397 6.57 -15.23 -13.97
CA ILE A 397 7.60 -16.17 -14.45
C ILE A 397 8.76 -15.41 -15.09
N HIS A 398 9.84 -15.24 -14.33
CA HIS A 398 10.97 -14.38 -14.71
C HIS A 398 11.91 -14.96 -15.78
N ARG A 399 11.77 -16.24 -16.17
CA ARG A 399 12.64 -16.88 -17.17
C ARG A 399 11.83 -17.64 -18.21
N LYS A 400 12.01 -17.30 -19.49
CA LYS A 400 11.31 -17.94 -20.61
C LYS A 400 11.51 -19.45 -20.66
N LYS A 401 12.69 -19.92 -20.24
CA LYS A 401 13.00 -21.37 -20.14
C LYS A 401 12.03 -22.07 -19.18
N ASN A 402 11.62 -21.42 -18.10
CA ASN A 402 10.72 -22.01 -17.12
C ASN A 402 9.34 -22.25 -17.74
N CYS A 403 8.80 -21.33 -18.55
CA CYS A 403 7.54 -21.57 -19.27
C CYS A 403 7.63 -22.80 -20.17
N ILE A 404 8.75 -22.98 -20.89
CA ILE A 404 8.96 -24.16 -21.76
C ILE A 404 8.96 -25.44 -20.92
N VAL A 405 9.63 -25.43 -19.75
CA VAL A 405 9.62 -26.58 -18.85
C VAL A 405 8.19 -26.87 -18.36
N VAL A 406 7.42 -25.86 -17.98
CA VAL A 406 6.02 -26.04 -17.56
C VAL A 406 5.17 -26.66 -18.68
N MET A 407 5.26 -26.15 -19.92
CA MET A 407 4.53 -26.73 -21.05
C MET A 407 4.91 -28.20 -21.32
N ASN A 408 6.21 -28.53 -21.22
CA ASN A 408 6.66 -29.91 -21.36
C ASN A 408 6.19 -30.82 -20.22
N LEU A 409 6.13 -30.31 -18.98
CA LEU A 409 5.59 -31.04 -17.83
C LEU A 409 4.10 -31.34 -18.02
N VAL A 410 3.31 -30.35 -18.45
CA VAL A 410 1.88 -30.53 -18.74
C VAL A 410 1.70 -31.59 -19.82
N ARG A 411 2.43 -31.50 -20.93
CA ARG A 411 2.38 -32.50 -22.02
C ARG A 411 2.74 -33.91 -21.53
N ALA A 412 3.73 -34.04 -20.66
CA ALA A 412 4.22 -35.35 -20.21
C ALA A 412 3.29 -36.01 -19.18
N GLN A 413 2.52 -35.23 -18.42
CA GLN A 413 1.74 -35.73 -17.29
C GLN A 413 0.22 -35.77 -17.51
N ILE A 414 -0.27 -35.20 -18.63
CA ILE A 414 -1.69 -35.18 -18.99
C ILE A 414 -1.91 -36.00 -20.26
N ASP A 415 -2.76 -37.01 -20.16
CA ASP A 415 -3.09 -37.89 -21.29
C ASP A 415 -3.82 -37.13 -22.40
N GLY A 416 -3.40 -37.35 -23.64
CA GLY A 416 -3.98 -36.69 -24.81
C GLY A 416 -3.56 -35.23 -25.00
N ALA A 417 -2.67 -34.69 -24.16
CA ALA A 417 -2.14 -33.34 -24.31
C ALA A 417 -1.22 -33.22 -25.54
N VAL A 418 -1.53 -32.28 -26.44
CA VAL A 418 -0.76 -32.02 -27.65
C VAL A 418 -0.09 -30.67 -27.54
N LEU A 419 1.25 -30.65 -27.64
CA LEU A 419 2.01 -29.40 -27.67
C LEU A 419 2.12 -28.93 -29.12
N GLU A 420 1.46 -27.81 -29.44
CA GLU A 420 1.51 -27.15 -30.73
C GLU A 420 1.80 -25.66 -30.54
N ASN A 421 2.90 -25.19 -31.13
CA ASN A 421 3.47 -23.86 -30.83
C ASN A 421 3.65 -23.65 -29.30
N LYS A 422 3.61 -22.41 -28.82
CA LYS A 422 3.76 -22.07 -27.40
C LYS A 422 2.52 -22.43 -26.56
N CYS A 423 1.73 -23.41 -27.00
CA CYS A 423 0.44 -23.81 -26.44
C CYS A 423 0.37 -25.34 -26.29
N VAL A 424 -0.22 -25.81 -25.20
CA VAL A 424 -0.58 -27.20 -24.98
C VAL A 424 -2.10 -27.29 -25.00
N ASP A 425 -2.61 -28.06 -25.95
CA ASP A 425 -4.03 -28.31 -26.13
C ASP A 425 -4.39 -29.63 -25.43
N ILE A 426 -5.35 -29.56 -24.53
CA ILE A 426 -5.76 -30.67 -23.67
C ILE A 426 -7.25 -30.94 -23.89
N PRO A 427 -7.63 -32.10 -24.48
CA PRO A 427 -9.03 -32.45 -24.63
C PRO A 427 -9.71 -32.59 -23.26
N MET A 428 -10.82 -31.89 -23.05
CA MET A 428 -11.61 -32.02 -21.82
C MET A 428 -12.81 -32.93 -22.06
N ASN A 429 -13.70 -32.52 -22.97
CA ASN A 429 -14.88 -33.29 -23.37
C ASN A 429 -15.15 -33.12 -24.88
N LYS A 430 -16.29 -33.64 -25.35
CA LYS A 430 -16.65 -33.62 -26.78
C LYS A 430 -16.80 -32.22 -27.38
N SER A 431 -16.93 -31.19 -26.55
CA SER A 431 -17.21 -29.81 -26.98
C SER A 431 -16.16 -28.78 -26.53
N SER A 432 -15.18 -29.17 -25.71
CA SER A 432 -14.20 -28.23 -25.16
C SER A 432 -12.77 -28.76 -25.09
N ILE A 433 -11.83 -27.84 -25.24
CA ILE A 433 -10.39 -28.01 -25.08
C ILE A 433 -9.91 -26.99 -24.03
N LEU A 434 -9.00 -27.43 -23.16
CA LEU A 434 -8.21 -26.54 -22.33
C LEU A 434 -6.92 -26.19 -23.07
N LYS A 435 -6.71 -24.91 -23.35
CA LYS A 435 -5.49 -24.37 -23.94
C LYS A 435 -4.61 -23.78 -22.86
N VAL A 436 -3.41 -24.33 -22.69
CA VAL A 436 -2.38 -23.83 -21.77
C VAL A 436 -1.27 -23.18 -22.58
N SER A 437 -1.16 -21.85 -22.53
CA SER A 437 -0.21 -21.09 -23.34
C SER A 437 0.66 -20.17 -22.49
N TYR A 438 1.73 -19.63 -23.06
CA TYR A 438 2.52 -18.59 -22.39
C TYR A 438 2.87 -17.43 -23.32
N GLU A 439 2.86 -16.24 -22.74
CA GLU A 439 3.22 -14.99 -23.41
C GLU A 439 4.36 -14.30 -22.66
N TRP A 440 5.19 -13.57 -23.39
CA TRP A 440 6.32 -12.82 -22.82
C TRP A 440 6.00 -11.33 -22.84
N SER A 441 5.87 -10.73 -21.66
CA SER A 441 5.77 -9.27 -21.52
C SER A 441 7.17 -8.63 -21.44
N ARG A 442 7.25 -7.30 -21.37
CA ARG A 442 8.55 -6.59 -21.29
C ARG A 442 9.41 -6.98 -20.08
N LYS A 443 8.83 -7.52 -19.00
CA LYS A 443 9.54 -7.79 -17.72
C LYS A 443 9.40 -9.22 -17.19
N GLU A 444 8.37 -9.96 -17.60
CA GLU A 444 8.06 -11.31 -17.10
C GLU A 444 7.19 -12.08 -18.11
N ALA A 445 7.16 -13.40 -17.99
CA ALA A 445 6.18 -14.22 -18.70
C ALA A 445 4.92 -14.43 -17.86
N LEU A 446 3.81 -14.67 -18.56
CA LEU A 446 2.58 -15.17 -17.97
C LEU A 446 2.24 -16.53 -18.57
N ILE A 447 1.60 -17.39 -17.79
CA ILE A 447 0.95 -18.61 -18.29
C ILE A 447 -0.55 -18.40 -18.24
N ARG A 448 -1.24 -18.84 -19.29
CA ARG A 448 -2.66 -18.65 -19.50
C ARG A 448 -3.33 -20.00 -19.74
N MET A 449 -4.44 -20.24 -19.05
CA MET A 449 -5.28 -21.43 -19.15
C MET A 449 -6.67 -21.00 -19.59
N ASP A 450 -7.09 -21.32 -20.81
CA ASP A 450 -8.43 -21.00 -21.33
C ASP A 450 -9.20 -22.28 -21.67
N VAL A 451 -10.46 -22.34 -21.22
CA VAL A 451 -11.39 -23.37 -21.70
C VAL A 451 -12.16 -22.82 -22.90
N VAL A 452 -11.96 -23.41 -24.08
CA VAL A 452 -12.52 -22.96 -25.36
C VAL A 452 -13.26 -24.09 -26.08
N PRO A 453 -14.17 -23.77 -27.03
CA PRO A 453 -14.76 -24.78 -27.92
C PRO A 453 -13.71 -25.46 -28.82
N HIS A 454 -13.97 -26.68 -29.29
CA HIS A 454 -13.08 -27.42 -30.22
C HIS A 454 -12.71 -26.64 -31.49
N ASP A 455 -13.62 -25.81 -32.00
CA ASP A 455 -13.43 -25.06 -33.25
C ASP A 455 -12.76 -23.68 -33.07
N PHE A 456 -12.15 -23.42 -31.89
CA PHE A 456 -11.61 -22.10 -31.56
C PHE A 456 -10.11 -21.99 -31.86
N ASP A 457 -9.77 -21.47 -33.04
CA ASP A 457 -8.41 -21.06 -33.39
C ASP A 457 -8.11 -19.65 -32.90
N PHE A 458 -7.02 -19.48 -32.14
CA PHE A 458 -6.48 -18.15 -31.84
C PHE A 458 -5.94 -17.55 -33.14
N ILE A 459 -6.77 -16.80 -33.86
CA ILE A 459 -6.28 -15.84 -34.83
C ILE A 459 -5.49 -14.81 -34.04
N ASN A 460 -4.17 -14.75 -34.29
CA ASN A 460 -3.20 -13.83 -33.70
C ASN A 460 -3.82 -12.45 -33.41
N PHE A 461 -4.19 -12.22 -32.15
CA PHE A 461 -4.41 -10.86 -31.65
C PHE A 461 -3.07 -10.31 -31.18
N ASP A 462 -2.23 -9.93 -32.15
CA ASP A 462 -1.26 -8.85 -31.95
C ASP A 462 -2.06 -7.54 -31.78
N PHE A 463 -2.71 -7.35 -30.64
CA PHE A 463 -3.20 -6.03 -30.25
C PHE A 463 -2.06 -5.24 -29.64
N LEU A 464 -1.55 -4.32 -30.46
CA LEU A 464 -0.87 -3.09 -30.07
C LEU A 464 -1.41 -2.55 -28.73
N PHE A 465 -0.51 -2.46 -27.75
CA PHE A 465 -0.55 -1.45 -26.70
C PHE A 465 0.79 -0.71 -26.65
#